data_AF-A0A9E0P936-F1
#
_entry.id   AF-A0A9E0P936-F1
#
_cell.length_a   1.000
_cell.length_b   1.000
_cell.length_c   1.000
_cell.angle_alpha   90.00
_cell.angle_beta   90.00
_cell.angle_gamma   90.00
#
_symmetry.space_group_name_H-M   'P 1'
#
loop_
_entity.id
_entity.type
_entity.pdbx_description
1 polymer ?
#
loop_
_entity_poly.entity_id
_entity_poly.type
_entity_poly.pdbx_seq_one_letter_code
_entity_poly.pdbx_strand_id
1 'polypeptide(L)'
;MDILKIDYKAADAAVRLAKSLKETGFAVLENHPLNPQELVDLRTAWDQFFASDAKMNFHFENDQETFLGYYPYNLEKAKGYNAANLMEYYHYNLNDKNALPADLLAQTKHVFAQGYEIAKQLCTWLDEQTPADIKKDFECSLQDAIKDSETSIMRIIHYPALQGNEEQGAIRAAEHEDIDFLTVLPAANRPGLQAKDI
;
A
#
# COMPACT_ATOMS: atom_id res chain seq x y z
N MET A 1 15.91 6.30 15.27
CA MET A 1 14.91 6.28 16.39
C MET A 1 14.04 5.04 16.20
N ASP A 2 13.39 4.49 17.23
CA ASP A 2 12.62 3.25 17.05
C ASP A 2 11.21 3.52 16.49
N ILE A 3 10.83 2.83 15.42
CA ILE A 3 9.44 2.82 14.91
C ILE A 3 8.53 2.24 15.98
N LEU A 4 7.51 2.99 16.40
CA LEU A 4 6.62 2.56 17.47
C LEU A 4 5.64 1.49 16.99
N LYS A 5 5.50 0.43 17.79
CA LYS A 5 4.34 -0.48 17.74
C LYS A 5 3.22 0.09 18.61
N ILE A 6 2.04 0.22 18.06
CA ILE A 6 0.91 0.94 18.64
C ILE A 6 -0.31 0.03 18.61
N ASP A 7 -0.90 -0.23 19.77
CA ASP A 7 -2.21 -0.89 19.83
C ASP A 7 -3.27 0.10 19.33
N TYR A 8 -3.97 -0.26 18.25
CA TYR A 8 -5.01 0.55 17.63
C TYR A 8 -6.16 0.91 18.59
N LYS A 9 -6.37 0.11 19.64
CA LYS A 9 -7.45 0.31 20.61
C LYS A 9 -7.01 1.08 21.86
N ALA A 10 -5.72 1.43 21.97
CA ALA A 10 -5.22 2.16 23.12
C ALA A 10 -5.73 3.61 23.13
N ALA A 11 -6.02 4.14 24.33
CA ALA A 11 -6.49 5.51 24.49
C ALA A 11 -5.47 6.58 24.04
N ASP A 12 -4.19 6.23 23.99
CA ASP A 12 -3.09 7.09 23.55
C ASP A 12 -2.62 6.77 22.10
N ALA A 13 -3.36 5.95 21.35
CA ALA A 13 -2.97 5.51 20.01
C ALA A 13 -2.70 6.69 19.06
N ALA A 14 -3.57 7.70 19.06
CA ALA A 14 -3.41 8.91 18.24
C ALA A 14 -2.11 9.66 18.54
N VAL A 15 -1.82 9.89 19.83
CA VAL A 15 -0.60 10.58 20.29
C VAL A 15 0.65 9.82 19.85
N ARG A 16 0.65 8.50 20.01
CA ARG A 16 1.78 7.64 19.66
C ARG A 16 1.98 7.55 18.14
N LEU A 17 0.90 7.52 17.37
CA LEU A 17 0.94 7.52 15.90
C LEU A 17 1.64 8.79 15.41
N ALA A 18 1.15 9.95 15.83
CA ALA A 18 1.69 11.24 15.43
C ALA A 18 3.18 11.38 15.81
N LYS A 19 3.55 10.93 17.01
CA LYS A 19 4.96 10.91 17.45
C LYS A 19 5.82 10.04 16.53
N SER A 20 5.42 8.79 16.28
CA SER A 20 6.20 7.84 15.47
C SER A 20 6.39 8.34 14.04
N LEU A 21 5.34 8.84 13.41
CA LEU A 21 5.41 9.39 12.06
C LEU A 21 6.29 10.64 12.00
N LYS A 22 6.21 11.55 12.99
CA LYS A 22 7.07 12.74 13.04
C LYS A 22 8.55 12.39 13.21
N GLU A 23 8.86 11.36 14.01
CA GLU A 23 10.24 10.99 14.35
C GLU A 23 10.89 10.05 13.33
N THR A 24 10.10 9.27 12.59
CA THR A 24 10.63 8.19 11.73
C THR A 24 9.99 8.10 10.35
N GLY A 25 8.89 8.81 10.08
CA GLY A 25 8.08 8.64 8.88
C GLY A 25 7.19 7.39 8.90
N PHE A 26 7.33 6.51 9.89
CA PHE A 26 6.63 5.23 9.97
C PHE A 26 5.98 4.99 11.33
N ALA A 27 4.98 4.10 11.35
CA ALA A 27 4.36 3.57 12.55
C ALA A 27 3.86 2.15 12.28
N VAL A 28 3.83 1.30 13.31
CA VAL A 28 3.28 -0.06 13.22
C VAL A 28 2.03 -0.15 14.07
N LEU A 29 0.91 -0.57 13.48
CA LEU A 29 -0.36 -0.76 14.19
C LEU A 29 -0.60 -2.24 14.48
N GLU A 30 -0.96 -2.53 15.72
CA GLU A 30 -1.38 -3.85 16.21
C GLU A 30 -2.86 -3.79 16.63
N ASN A 31 -3.54 -4.94 16.70
CA ASN A 31 -4.94 -5.05 17.10
C ASN A 31 -5.93 -4.18 16.26
N HIS A 32 -5.56 -3.89 15.01
CA HIS A 32 -6.38 -3.17 14.03
C HIS A 32 -7.62 -3.97 13.60
N PRO A 33 -8.66 -3.34 13.02
CA PRO A 33 -9.93 -4.01 12.75
C PRO A 33 -9.96 -4.90 11.49
N LEU A 34 -8.89 -4.95 10.67
CA LEU A 34 -8.84 -5.87 9.52
C LEU A 34 -8.91 -7.33 9.97
N ASN A 35 -9.75 -8.11 9.30
CA ASN A 35 -9.87 -9.53 9.55
C ASN A 35 -8.66 -10.28 8.94
N PRO A 36 -7.85 -10.99 9.76
CA PRO A 36 -6.68 -11.70 9.24
C PRO A 36 -7.03 -12.79 8.22
N GLN A 37 -8.19 -13.44 8.35
CA GLN A 37 -8.60 -14.49 7.41
C GLN A 37 -8.95 -13.91 6.05
N GLU A 38 -9.63 -12.75 6.00
CA GLU A 38 -9.95 -12.07 4.74
C GLU A 38 -8.68 -11.66 3.98
N LEU A 39 -7.63 -11.22 4.69
CA LEU A 39 -6.33 -10.91 4.09
C LEU A 39 -5.63 -12.17 3.54
N VAL A 40 -5.72 -13.30 4.24
CA VAL A 40 -5.16 -14.59 3.79
C VAL A 40 -5.89 -15.10 2.55
N ASP A 41 -7.22 -15.02 2.55
CA ASP A 41 -8.07 -15.46 1.44
C ASP A 41 -7.81 -14.59 0.20
N LEU A 42 -7.79 -13.26 0.37
CA LEU A 42 -7.48 -12.32 -0.70
C LEU A 42 -6.09 -12.58 -1.28
N ARG A 43 -5.08 -12.79 -0.42
CA ARG A 43 -3.72 -13.11 -0.88
C ARG A 43 -3.68 -14.40 -1.68
N THR A 44 -4.40 -15.43 -1.24
CA THR A 44 -4.49 -16.72 -1.96
C THR A 44 -5.13 -16.53 -3.33
N ALA A 45 -6.19 -15.73 -3.44
CA ALA A 45 -6.86 -15.43 -4.70
C ALA A 45 -5.94 -14.65 -5.66
N TRP A 46 -5.20 -13.67 -5.17
CA TRP A 46 -4.21 -12.94 -5.98
C TRP A 46 -3.02 -13.81 -6.38
N ASP A 47 -2.51 -14.68 -5.51
CA ASP A 47 -1.44 -15.64 -5.84
C ASP A 47 -1.86 -16.54 -7.02
N GLN A 48 -3.13 -17.01 -7.03
CA GLN A 48 -3.68 -17.76 -8.16
C GLN A 48 -3.80 -16.92 -9.44
N PHE A 49 -4.20 -15.65 -9.32
CA PHE A 49 -4.26 -14.73 -10.45
C PHE A 49 -2.87 -14.48 -11.06
N PHE A 50 -1.84 -14.20 -10.25
CA PHE A 50 -0.47 -14.01 -10.73
C PHE A 50 0.14 -15.29 -11.29
N ALA A 51 -0.29 -16.47 -10.86
CA ALA A 51 0.12 -17.74 -11.45
C ALA A 51 -0.55 -18.04 -12.81
N SER A 52 -1.56 -17.27 -13.22
CA SER A 52 -2.31 -17.47 -14.46
C SER A 52 -1.81 -16.58 -15.60
N ASP A 53 -1.81 -17.09 -16.82
CA ASP A 53 -1.55 -16.30 -18.03
C ASP A 53 -2.64 -15.24 -18.30
N ALA A 54 -3.82 -15.41 -17.70
CA ALA A 54 -4.94 -14.47 -17.83
C ALA A 54 -4.56 -13.05 -17.39
N LYS A 55 -3.57 -12.88 -16.48
CA LYS A 55 -3.08 -11.58 -16.03
C LYS A 55 -2.61 -10.67 -17.17
N MET A 56 -2.14 -11.24 -18.28
CA MET A 56 -1.68 -10.49 -19.45
C MET A 56 -2.81 -9.72 -20.15
N ASN A 57 -4.06 -10.17 -20.01
CA ASN A 57 -5.22 -9.44 -20.55
C ASN A 57 -5.49 -8.13 -19.81
N PHE A 58 -4.86 -7.92 -18.66
CA PHE A 58 -5.05 -6.77 -17.79
C PHE A 58 -3.88 -5.80 -17.84
N HIS A 59 -3.03 -5.87 -18.87
CA HIS A 59 -1.83 -5.04 -18.98
C HIS A 59 -2.17 -3.55 -18.79
N PHE A 60 -1.39 -2.84 -17.97
CA PHE A 60 -1.64 -1.45 -17.61
C PHE A 60 -1.73 -0.51 -18.82
N GLU A 61 -1.01 -0.82 -19.91
CA GLU A 61 -1.07 -0.03 -21.16
C GLU A 61 -2.44 -0.08 -21.86
N ASN A 62 -3.32 -1.01 -21.49
CA ASN A 62 -4.69 -1.06 -22.00
C ASN A 62 -5.54 0.11 -21.47
N ASP A 63 -5.10 0.79 -20.40
CA ASP A 63 -5.69 2.02 -19.85
C ASP A 63 -4.61 3.12 -19.73
N GLN A 64 -4.47 3.90 -20.81
CA GLN A 64 -3.50 5.01 -20.87
C GLN A 64 -3.94 6.25 -20.06
N GLU A 65 -5.18 6.30 -19.57
CA GLU A 65 -5.69 7.43 -18.80
C GLU A 65 -5.34 7.27 -17.32
N THR A 66 -5.54 6.07 -16.78
CA THR A 66 -5.37 5.81 -15.35
C THR A 66 -4.15 4.96 -15.03
N PHE A 67 -3.60 4.24 -16.02
CA PHE A 67 -2.52 3.26 -15.85
C PHE A 67 -2.81 2.20 -14.78
N LEU A 68 -4.10 1.89 -14.56
CA LEU A 68 -4.57 0.79 -13.74
C LEU A 68 -4.38 -0.54 -14.45
N GLY A 69 -4.25 -1.62 -13.69
CA GLY A 69 -4.04 -2.95 -14.23
C GLY A 69 -2.70 -3.57 -13.84
N TYR A 70 -2.34 -4.60 -14.58
CA TYR A 70 -1.19 -5.46 -14.38
C TYR A 70 0.09 -4.89 -15.00
N TYR A 71 1.15 -4.86 -14.20
CA TYR A 71 2.51 -4.51 -14.56
C TYR A 71 3.36 -5.78 -14.56
N PRO A 72 3.91 -6.17 -15.73
CA PRO A 72 4.74 -7.34 -15.86
C PRO A 72 5.98 -7.35 -14.97
N TYR A 73 6.45 -8.57 -14.71
CA TYR A 73 7.70 -8.82 -14.00
C TYR A 73 8.87 -8.07 -14.63
N ASN A 74 9.73 -7.48 -13.79
CA ASN A 74 10.99 -6.85 -14.19
C ASN A 74 10.81 -5.61 -15.10
N LEU A 75 9.67 -4.91 -14.96
CA LEU A 75 9.38 -3.68 -15.72
C LEU A 75 9.86 -2.42 -15.00
N GLU A 76 9.57 -2.28 -13.70
CA GLU A 76 9.81 -1.05 -12.96
C GLU A 76 11.30 -0.90 -12.57
N LYS A 77 11.89 0.25 -12.91
CA LYS A 77 13.22 0.65 -12.46
C LYS A 77 13.10 1.77 -11.45
N ALA A 78 13.59 1.54 -10.24
CA ALA A 78 13.67 2.60 -9.26
C ALA A 78 14.65 3.70 -9.68
N LYS A 79 14.38 4.94 -9.27
CA LYS A 79 15.21 6.09 -9.59
C LYS A 79 16.64 5.87 -9.06
N GLY A 80 17.63 5.92 -9.96
CA GLY A 80 19.03 5.71 -9.62
C GLY A 80 19.52 4.26 -9.66
N TYR A 81 18.67 3.31 -10.06
CA TYR A 81 19.03 1.89 -10.22
C TYR A 81 18.97 1.47 -11.69
N ASN A 82 19.94 0.65 -12.12
CA ASN A 82 20.03 0.18 -13.51
C ASN A 82 19.23 -1.10 -13.75
N ALA A 83 19.21 -1.99 -12.76
CA ALA A 83 18.41 -3.22 -12.75
C ALA A 83 16.96 -2.89 -12.37
N ALA A 84 16.02 -3.63 -12.94
CA ALA A 84 14.60 -3.53 -12.58
C ALA A 84 14.29 -4.31 -11.30
N ASN A 85 13.19 -3.93 -10.65
CA ASN A 85 12.70 -4.58 -9.44
C ASN A 85 12.24 -6.01 -9.77
N LEU A 86 12.58 -6.96 -8.92
CA LEU A 86 12.21 -8.38 -9.06
C LEU A 86 10.76 -8.63 -8.61
N MET A 87 9.82 -7.89 -9.19
CA MET A 87 8.40 -7.93 -8.85
C MET A 87 7.52 -7.76 -10.07
N GLU A 88 6.30 -8.26 -9.96
CA GLU A 88 5.14 -7.92 -10.77
C GLU A 88 4.07 -7.35 -9.84
N TYR A 89 3.17 -6.50 -10.36
CA TYR A 89 2.13 -5.92 -9.51
C TYR A 89 0.88 -5.55 -10.28
N TYR A 90 -0.21 -5.30 -9.55
CA TYR A 90 -1.47 -4.82 -10.10
C TYR A 90 -1.87 -3.53 -9.38
N HIS A 91 -2.23 -2.49 -10.11
CA HIS A 91 -2.82 -1.26 -9.58
C HIS A 91 -4.34 -1.32 -9.69
N TYR A 92 -5.01 -1.34 -8.56
CA TYR A 92 -6.46 -1.35 -8.44
C TYR A 92 -6.95 -0.06 -7.76
N ASN A 93 -8.05 0.52 -8.24
CA ASN A 93 -8.83 1.52 -7.49
C ASN A 93 -10.35 1.34 -7.76
N LEU A 94 -11.18 2.19 -7.16
CA LEU A 94 -12.64 2.11 -7.31
C LEU A 94 -13.14 2.41 -8.74
N ASN A 95 -12.36 3.14 -9.52
CA ASN A 95 -12.63 3.47 -10.92
C ASN A 95 -12.10 2.42 -11.90
N ASP A 96 -11.43 1.36 -11.41
CA ASP A 96 -10.91 0.30 -12.26
C ASP A 96 -12.07 -0.40 -13.00
N LYS A 97 -12.10 -0.22 -14.31
CA LYS A 97 -13.10 -0.81 -15.23
C LYS A 97 -12.67 -2.20 -15.72
N ASN A 98 -11.50 -2.67 -15.32
CA ASN A 98 -11.00 -3.97 -15.73
C ASN A 98 -11.90 -5.11 -15.22
N ALA A 99 -12.13 -6.09 -16.08
CA ALA A 99 -12.98 -7.25 -15.80
C ALA A 99 -12.25 -8.32 -14.97
N LEU A 100 -11.75 -7.94 -13.77
CA LEU A 100 -11.21 -8.92 -12.84
C LEU A 100 -12.25 -10.04 -12.60
N PRO A 101 -11.82 -11.30 -12.35
CA PRO A 101 -12.74 -12.37 -11.98
C PRO A 101 -13.67 -11.91 -10.84
N ALA A 102 -14.97 -12.18 -10.95
CA ALA A 102 -15.98 -11.57 -10.07
C ALA A 102 -15.67 -11.75 -8.58
N ASP A 103 -15.23 -12.94 -8.18
CA ASP A 103 -14.87 -13.23 -6.78
C ASP A 103 -13.60 -12.47 -6.34
N LEU A 104 -12.59 -12.36 -7.22
CA LEU A 104 -11.38 -11.59 -6.94
C LEU A 104 -11.69 -10.09 -6.80
N LEU A 105 -12.54 -9.56 -7.69
CA LEU A 105 -12.98 -8.17 -7.64
C LEU A 105 -13.75 -7.87 -6.36
N ALA A 106 -14.68 -8.75 -5.97
CA ALA A 106 -15.48 -8.58 -4.76
C ALA A 106 -14.60 -8.57 -3.49
N GLN A 107 -13.67 -9.52 -3.38
CA GLN A 107 -12.74 -9.57 -2.25
C GLN A 107 -11.78 -8.37 -2.22
N THR A 108 -11.25 -7.97 -3.39
CA THR A 108 -10.36 -6.79 -3.50
C THR A 108 -11.08 -5.51 -3.10
N LYS A 109 -12.31 -5.29 -3.59
CA LYS A 109 -13.15 -4.15 -3.20
C LYS A 109 -13.42 -4.10 -1.71
N HIS A 110 -13.75 -5.25 -1.13
CA HIS A 110 -14.04 -5.37 0.31
C HIS A 110 -12.84 -4.98 1.16
N VAL A 111 -11.66 -5.55 0.89
CA VAL A 111 -10.43 -5.24 1.63
C VAL A 111 -9.96 -3.81 1.37
N PHE A 112 -10.08 -3.31 0.14
CA PHE A 112 -9.80 -1.90 -0.19
C PHE A 112 -10.62 -0.96 0.70
N ALA A 113 -11.93 -1.19 0.80
CA ALA A 113 -12.82 -0.37 1.62
C ALA A 113 -12.44 -0.42 3.11
N GLN A 114 -12.10 -1.59 3.64
CA GLN A 114 -11.65 -1.72 5.03
C GLN A 114 -10.33 -0.98 5.30
N GLY A 115 -9.34 -1.10 4.40
CA GLY A 115 -8.07 -0.38 4.50
C GLY A 115 -8.26 1.13 4.44
N TYR A 116 -9.19 1.58 3.58
CA TYR A 116 -9.53 2.99 3.44
C TYR A 116 -10.23 3.57 4.68
N GLU A 117 -11.09 2.81 5.37
CA GLU A 117 -11.64 3.24 6.66
C GLU A 117 -10.57 3.34 7.76
N ILE A 118 -9.57 2.46 7.75
CA ILE A 118 -8.40 2.61 8.63
C ILE A 118 -7.65 3.89 8.29
N ALA A 119 -7.34 4.13 7.02
CA ALA A 119 -6.66 5.36 6.58
C ALA A 119 -7.40 6.62 7.06
N LYS A 120 -8.74 6.66 6.91
CA LYS A 120 -9.58 7.75 7.43
C LYS A 120 -9.41 7.95 8.94
N GLN A 121 -9.42 6.87 9.73
CA GLN A 121 -9.21 6.99 11.17
C GLN A 121 -7.82 7.53 11.51
N LEU A 122 -6.78 7.09 10.79
CA LEU A 122 -5.42 7.59 10.98
C LEU A 122 -5.32 9.08 10.62
N CYS A 123 -5.95 9.51 9.52
CA CYS A 123 -6.05 10.93 9.19
C CYS A 123 -6.73 11.75 10.29
N THR A 124 -7.84 11.25 10.85
CA THR A 124 -8.51 11.90 11.99
C THR A 124 -7.58 12.02 13.20
N TRP A 125 -6.85 10.96 13.55
CA TRP A 125 -5.89 11.01 14.66
C TRP A 125 -4.76 12.02 14.40
N LEU A 126 -4.23 12.06 13.18
CA LEU A 126 -3.18 13.02 12.83
C LEU A 126 -3.69 14.46 12.87
N ASP A 127 -4.92 14.70 12.41
CA ASP A 127 -5.59 15.98 12.53
C ASP A 127 -5.73 16.47 13.98
N GLU A 128 -6.06 15.55 14.90
CA GLU A 128 -6.20 15.85 16.33
C GLU A 128 -4.85 16.17 17.00
N GLN A 129 -3.77 15.53 16.53
CA GLN A 129 -2.43 15.72 17.09
C GLN A 129 -1.62 16.83 16.38
N THR A 130 -2.10 17.33 15.25
CA THR A 130 -1.41 18.40 14.51
C THR A 130 -1.58 19.74 15.25
N PRO A 131 -0.47 20.43 15.60
CA PRO A 131 -0.52 21.75 16.22
C PRO A 131 -1.31 22.77 15.40
N ALA A 132 -2.03 23.67 16.08
CA ALA A 132 -2.90 24.65 15.42
C ALA A 132 -2.17 25.60 14.46
N ASP A 133 -0.89 25.89 14.74
CA ASP A 133 -0.04 26.74 13.91
C ASP A 133 0.38 26.08 12.59
N ILE A 134 0.33 24.75 12.50
CA ILE A 134 0.50 23.97 11.26
C ILE A 134 -0.86 23.77 10.60
N LYS A 135 -1.88 23.39 11.39
CA LYS A 135 -3.23 23.07 10.89
C LYS A 135 -3.91 24.24 10.17
N LYS A 136 -3.55 25.49 10.51
CA LYS A 136 -4.07 26.69 9.84
C LYS A 136 -3.71 26.76 8.35
N ASP A 137 -2.67 26.04 7.91
CA ASP A 137 -2.20 26.02 6.54
C ASP A 137 -2.85 24.88 5.72
N PHE A 138 -3.67 24.04 6.35
CA PHE A 138 -4.42 22.99 5.66
C PHE A 138 -5.67 23.58 5.00
N GLU A 139 -5.93 23.21 3.74
CA GLU A 139 -7.13 23.63 3.01
C GLU A 139 -8.41 22.97 3.55
N CYS A 140 -8.28 21.75 4.06
CA CYS A 140 -9.34 20.97 4.70
C CYS A 140 -8.76 20.04 5.77
N SER A 141 -9.61 19.26 6.44
CA SER A 141 -9.12 18.21 7.34
C SER A 141 -8.37 17.13 6.53
N LEU A 142 -7.40 16.44 7.14
CA LEU A 142 -6.71 15.32 6.50
C LEU A 142 -7.67 14.18 6.14
N GLN A 143 -8.75 14.02 6.91
CA GLN A 143 -9.81 13.08 6.56
C GLN A 143 -10.57 13.49 5.30
N ASP A 144 -10.88 14.79 5.16
CA ASP A 144 -11.55 15.32 3.97
C ASP A 144 -10.63 15.31 2.75
N ALA A 145 -9.32 15.49 2.95
CA ALA A 145 -8.33 15.47 1.87
C ALA A 145 -8.28 14.13 1.12
N ILE A 146 -8.57 13.03 1.81
CA ILE A 146 -8.63 11.71 1.17
C ILE A 146 -10.04 11.32 0.75
N LYS A 147 -11.09 11.98 1.26
CA LYS A 147 -12.50 11.59 1.12
C LYS A 147 -12.91 11.46 -0.34
N ASP A 148 -13.58 10.36 -0.67
CA ASP A 148 -14.07 10.05 -2.02
C ASP A 148 -12.95 10.13 -3.09
N SER A 149 -11.69 9.91 -2.68
CA SER A 149 -10.53 9.98 -3.57
C SER A 149 -10.67 8.97 -4.70
N GLU A 150 -10.76 9.51 -5.92
CA GLU A 150 -10.76 8.77 -7.18
C GLU A 150 -9.37 8.24 -7.55
N THR A 151 -8.33 8.69 -6.83
CA THR A 151 -6.92 8.41 -7.10
C THR A 151 -6.27 7.45 -6.11
N SER A 152 -6.95 7.12 -5.00
CA SER A 152 -6.44 6.16 -4.01
C SER A 152 -6.31 4.78 -4.65
N ILE A 153 -5.11 4.20 -4.60
CA ILE A 153 -4.81 2.89 -5.20
C ILE A 153 -4.51 1.84 -4.13
N MET A 154 -4.86 0.60 -4.44
CA MET A 154 -4.30 -0.58 -3.80
C MET A 154 -3.32 -1.20 -4.78
N ARG A 155 -2.04 -1.23 -4.38
CA ARG A 155 -0.97 -1.87 -5.13
C ARG A 155 -0.79 -3.30 -4.63
N ILE A 156 -1.21 -4.27 -5.42
CA ILE A 156 -1.03 -5.69 -5.13
C ILE A 156 0.30 -6.13 -5.70
N ILE A 157 1.25 -6.49 -4.84
CA ILE A 157 2.62 -6.85 -5.23
C ILE A 157 2.81 -8.37 -5.12
N HIS A 158 3.32 -8.97 -6.19
CA HIS A 158 3.79 -10.34 -6.19
C HIS A 158 5.30 -10.39 -6.48
N TYR A 159 6.02 -11.13 -5.65
CA TYR A 159 7.44 -11.39 -5.83
C TYR A 159 7.64 -12.86 -6.22
N PRO A 160 7.88 -13.15 -7.51
CA PRO A 160 8.20 -14.49 -7.97
C PRO A 160 9.35 -15.15 -7.21
N ALA A 161 9.37 -16.49 -7.24
CA ALA A 161 10.47 -17.26 -6.68
C ALA A 161 11.76 -16.97 -7.46
N LEU A 162 12.84 -16.72 -6.72
CA LEU A 162 14.16 -16.52 -7.31
C LEU A 162 14.64 -17.80 -7.98
N GLN A 163 15.16 -17.68 -9.20
CA GLN A 163 15.69 -18.75 -10.04
C GLN A 163 17.23 -18.88 -9.92
N GLY A 164 17.90 -17.92 -9.28
CA GLY A 164 19.36 -17.92 -9.07
C GLY A 164 20.17 -17.42 -10.27
N ASN A 165 19.51 -16.94 -11.31
CA ASN A 165 20.09 -16.33 -12.50
C ASN A 165 19.68 -14.85 -12.66
N GLU A 166 19.20 -14.23 -11.59
CA GLU A 166 18.85 -12.80 -11.57
C GLU A 166 20.08 -11.93 -11.86
N GLU A 167 19.83 -10.75 -12.43
CA GLU A 167 20.87 -9.76 -12.67
C GLU A 167 21.60 -9.39 -11.37
N GLN A 168 22.93 -9.31 -11.44
CA GLN A 168 23.74 -8.96 -10.29
C GLN A 168 23.39 -7.55 -9.79
N GLY A 169 22.97 -7.43 -8.53
CA GLY A 169 22.51 -6.16 -7.95
C GLY A 169 21.01 -5.90 -8.12
N ALA A 170 20.27 -6.82 -8.74
CA ALA A 170 18.81 -6.79 -8.69
C ALA A 170 18.32 -6.98 -7.25
N ILE A 171 17.36 -6.15 -6.86
CA ILE A 171 16.74 -6.14 -5.54
C ILE A 171 15.23 -6.26 -5.69
N ARG A 172 14.56 -6.75 -4.65
CA ARG A 172 13.10 -6.98 -4.69
C ARG A 172 12.35 -5.66 -4.90
N ALA A 173 12.68 -4.67 -4.09
CA ALA A 173 12.27 -3.29 -4.25
C ALA A 173 13.43 -2.40 -3.80
N ALA A 174 13.77 -1.40 -4.59
CA ALA A 174 14.80 -0.44 -4.22
C ALA A 174 14.32 0.58 -3.18
N GLU A 175 15.26 1.32 -2.60
CA GLU A 175 14.94 2.50 -1.79
C GLU A 175 14.15 3.51 -2.61
N HIS A 176 12.99 3.91 -2.09
CA HIS A 176 12.13 4.95 -2.66
C HIS A 176 11.29 5.59 -1.55
N GLU A 177 10.69 6.72 -1.87
CA GLU A 177 9.67 7.38 -1.07
C GLU A 177 8.33 7.22 -1.81
N ASP A 178 7.26 7.01 -1.06
CA ASP A 178 5.91 7.12 -1.61
C ASP A 178 5.60 8.61 -1.84
N ILE A 179 5.03 8.93 -2.99
CA ILE A 179 4.64 10.31 -3.35
C ILE A 179 3.24 10.67 -2.87
N ASP A 180 2.50 9.68 -2.39
CA ASP A 180 1.11 9.79 -1.98
C ASP A 180 0.97 10.41 -0.58
N PHE A 181 -0.27 10.64 -0.17
CA PHE A 181 -0.56 11.27 1.11
C PHE A 181 -0.32 10.34 2.32
N LEU A 182 -0.78 9.09 2.25
CA LEU A 182 -0.65 8.08 3.30
C LEU A 182 -0.68 6.68 2.70
N THR A 183 0.29 5.84 3.06
CA THR A 183 0.32 4.42 2.68
C THR A 183 -0.03 3.53 3.87
N VAL A 184 -0.99 2.62 3.69
CA VAL A 184 -1.33 1.58 4.68
C VAL A 184 -0.96 0.22 4.11
N LEU A 185 -0.01 -0.45 4.76
CA LEU A 185 0.48 -1.76 4.37
C LEU A 185 0.13 -2.80 5.46
N PRO A 186 -0.74 -3.79 5.18
CA PRO A 186 -0.89 -4.95 6.04
C PRO A 186 0.47 -5.67 6.14
N ALA A 187 0.96 -5.85 7.38
CA ALA A 187 2.28 -6.44 7.59
C ALA A 187 2.37 -7.85 6.98
N ALA A 188 3.41 -8.08 6.20
CA ALA A 188 3.69 -9.40 5.63
C ALA A 188 4.23 -10.36 6.71
N ASN A 189 3.93 -11.65 6.60
CA ASN A 189 4.46 -12.69 7.51
C ASN A 189 5.97 -12.96 7.34
N ARG A 190 6.71 -12.12 6.62
CA ARG A 190 8.14 -12.29 6.34
C ARG A 190 8.88 -10.98 6.61
N PRO A 191 10.05 -11.02 7.28
CA PRO A 191 10.89 -9.85 7.45
C PRO A 191 11.43 -9.39 6.09
N GLY A 192 11.63 -8.09 5.90
CA GLY A 192 12.20 -7.55 4.67
C GLY A 192 12.05 -6.05 4.50
N LEU A 193 11.02 -5.43 5.08
CA LEU A 193 10.87 -3.97 5.08
C LEU A 193 11.89 -3.31 6.00
N GLN A 194 12.56 -2.28 5.50
CA GLN A 194 13.49 -1.43 6.24
C GLN A 194 13.13 0.03 5.97
N ALA A 195 13.21 0.87 6.99
CA ALA A 195 13.07 2.32 6.86
C ALA A 195 14.42 2.98 7.13
N LYS A 196 14.70 4.07 6.42
CA LYS A 196 15.87 4.91 6.65
C LYS A 196 15.57 5.89 7.78
N ASP A 197 16.50 6.05 8.72
CA ASP A 197 16.39 7.10 9.73
C ASP A 197 16.36 8.48 9.06
N ILE A 198 15.58 9.42 9.64
CA ILE A 198 15.47 10.82 9.21
C ILE A 198 16.70 11.63 9.63
#